data_AF-A0A939GHB5-F1
#
_entry.id   AF-A0A939GHB5-F1
#
_cell.length_a   1.000
_cell.length_b   1.000
_cell.length_c   1.000
_cell.angle_alpha   90.00
_cell.angle_beta   90.00
_cell.angle_gamma   90.00
#
_symmetry.space_group_name_H-M   'P 1'
#
loop_
_entity.id
_entity.type
_entity.pdbx_description
1 polymer ?
#
loop_
_entity_poly.entity_id
_entity_poly.type
_entity_poly.pdbx_seq_one_letter_code
_entity_poly.pdbx_strand_id
1 'polypeptide(L)'
;MKAQDTLYKLLHWALVEIRYEATEVKSNKIFSISNALHNLPLQLLTLEQETDYETLLSELEEQIKNNEGLSGLLAHVRRTAKNHDQDK
;
A
#
# COMPACT_ATOMS: atom_id res chain seq x y z
N MET A 1 17.88 -10.67 -13.45
CA MET A 1 16.83 -10.37 -12.46
C MET A 1 15.61 -9.89 -13.24
N LYS A 2 14.41 -10.42 -12.98
CA LYS A 2 13.21 -10.03 -13.77
C LYS A 2 12.80 -8.60 -13.39
N ALA A 3 12.18 -7.85 -14.31
CA ALA A 3 11.79 -6.45 -14.08
C ALA A 3 10.85 -6.29 -12.86
N GLN A 4 9.98 -7.29 -12.66
CA GLN A 4 9.14 -7.42 -11.46
C GLN A 4 9.97 -7.39 -10.17
N ASP A 5 10.98 -8.26 -10.02
CA ASP A 5 11.86 -8.31 -8.83
C ASP A 5 12.49 -6.95 -8.51
N THR A 6 12.89 -6.20 -9.54
CA THR A 6 13.46 -4.86 -9.39
C THR A 6 12.42 -3.86 -8.90
N LEU A 7 11.22 -3.86 -9.47
CA LEU A 7 10.10 -3.00 -9.04
C LEU A 7 9.69 -3.30 -7.59
N TYR A 8 9.65 -4.57 -7.19
CA TYR A 8 9.38 -4.97 -5.81
C TYR A 8 10.42 -4.44 -4.84
N LYS A 9 11.71 -4.61 -5.15
CA LYS A 9 12.81 -4.12 -4.30
C LYS A 9 12.78 -2.59 -4.14
N LEU A 10 12.49 -1.87 -5.22
CA LEU A 10 12.34 -0.42 -5.19
C LEU A 10 11.15 0.02 -4.33
N LEU A 11 9.99 -0.63 -4.48
CA LEU A 11 8.80 -0.33 -3.69
C LEU A 11 9.01 -0.62 -2.19
N HIS A 12 9.60 -1.77 -1.88
CA HIS A 12 9.92 -2.14 -0.50
C HIS A 12 10.90 -1.14 0.14
N TRP A 13 11.97 -0.76 -0.58
CA TRP A 13 12.93 0.24 -0.09
C TRP A 13 12.26 1.60 0.15
N ALA A 14 11.44 2.09 -0.77
CA ALA A 14 10.72 3.35 -0.61
C ALA A 14 9.78 3.35 0.61
N LEU A 15 9.11 2.23 0.89
CA LEU A 15 8.24 2.08 2.06
C LEU A 15 9.02 2.04 3.39
N VAL A 16 10.23 1.47 3.39
CA VAL A 16 11.14 1.50 4.53
C VAL A 16 11.59 2.93 4.83
N GLU A 17 11.97 3.69 3.80
CA GLU A 17 12.36 5.11 3.95
C GLU A 17 11.20 5.95 4.49
N ILE A 18 9.98 5.78 3.96
CA ILE A 18 8.78 6.47 4.48
C ILE A 18 8.52 6.12 5.95
N ARG A 19 8.73 4.86 6.35
CA ARG A 19 8.57 4.44 7.76
C ARG A 19 9.62 5.05 8.67
N TYR A 20 10.87 5.13 8.20
CA TYR A 20 11.95 5.81 8.91
C TYR A 20 11.61 7.29 9.10
N GLU A 21 11.25 7.98 8.02
CA GLU A 21 10.85 9.39 8.06
C GLU A 21 9.63 9.62 8.96
N ALA A 22 8.65 8.71 8.95
CA ALA A 22 7.51 8.78 9.87
C ALA A 22 7.92 8.71 11.35
N THR A 23 8.96 7.93 11.65
CA THR A 23 9.52 7.77 13.00
C THR A 23 10.25 9.05 13.41
N GLU A 24 11.03 9.63 12.50
CA GLU A 24 11.78 10.88 12.73
C GLU A 24 10.86 12.09 12.89
N VAL A 25 9.88 12.24 12.00
CA VAL A 25 8.90 13.35 11.99
C VAL A 25 7.79 13.14 13.03
N LYS A 26 7.76 11.96 13.70
CA LYS A 26 6.75 11.55 14.70
C LYS A 26 5.31 11.70 14.20
N SER A 27 5.11 11.50 12.91
CA SER A 27 3.79 11.58 12.30
C SER A 27 3.09 10.23 12.44
N ASN A 28 2.23 10.12 13.45
CA ASN A 28 1.42 8.91 13.68
C ASN A 28 0.64 8.47 12.44
N LYS A 29 0.17 9.45 11.65
CA LYS A 29 -0.52 9.17 10.39
C LYS A 29 0.42 8.50 9.38
N ILE A 30 1.58 9.10 9.07
CA ILE A 30 2.55 8.56 8.10
C ILE A 30 3.07 7.19 8.58
N PHE A 31 3.29 7.04 9.89
CA PHE A 31 3.73 5.78 10.48
C PHE A 31 2.69 4.68 10.24
N SER A 32 1.42 4.95 10.55
CA SER A 32 0.31 4.04 10.27
C SER A 32 0.22 3.66 8.78
N ILE A 33 0.37 4.62 7.87
CA ILE A 33 0.38 4.35 6.42
C ILE A 33 1.53 3.43 6.03
N SER A 34 2.74 3.79 6.46
CA SER A 34 3.95 3.02 6.14
C SER A 34 3.84 1.60 6.68
N ASN A 35 3.28 1.43 7.87
CA ASN A 35 3.13 0.11 8.49
C ASN A 35 2.07 -0.75 7.79
N ALA A 36 0.96 -0.17 7.33
CA ALA A 36 -0.04 -0.90 6.54
C ALA A 36 0.53 -1.36 5.19
N LEU A 37 1.41 -0.56 4.57
CA LEU A 37 1.89 -0.81 3.22
C LEU A 37 3.22 -1.61 3.15
N HIS A 38 4.07 -1.62 4.18
CA HIS A 38 5.42 -2.18 4.06
C HIS A 38 5.47 -3.69 3.72
N ASN A 39 4.42 -4.44 4.07
CA ASN A 39 4.30 -5.87 3.78
C ASN A 39 3.66 -6.17 2.41
N LEU A 40 3.04 -5.17 1.79
CA LEU A 40 2.33 -5.32 0.51
C LEU A 40 3.22 -5.90 -0.60
N PRO A 41 4.49 -5.49 -0.79
CA PRO A 41 5.36 -6.07 -1.80
C PRO A 41 5.62 -7.56 -1.58
N LEU A 42 5.74 -8.00 -0.33
CA LEU A 42 5.98 -9.40 0.01
C LEU A 42 4.72 -10.24 -0.23
N GLN A 43 3.55 -9.72 0.16
CA GLN A 43 2.27 -10.40 -0.04
C GLN A 43 1.99 -10.58 -1.54
N LEU A 44 2.22 -9.56 -2.37
CA LEU A 44 2.06 -9.61 -3.82
C LEU A 44 2.97 -10.64 -4.52
N LEU A 45 4.12 -10.97 -3.93
CA LEU A 45 5.04 -11.98 -4.46
C LEU A 45 4.56 -13.42 -4.24
N THR A 46 3.67 -13.62 -3.27
CA THR A 46 3.16 -14.93 -2.88
C THR A 46 1.80 -15.27 -3.48
N LEU A 47 1.18 -14.32 -4.20
CA LEU A 47 -0.14 -14.52 -4.81
C LEU A 47 0.00 -15.23 -6.16
N GLU A 48 -0.82 -16.24 -6.37
CA GLU A 48 -0.84 -17.02 -7.62
C GLU A 48 -2.18 -16.93 -8.33
N GLN A 49 -3.26 -16.58 -7.61
CA GLN A 49 -4.62 -16.51 -8.14
C GLN A 49 -5.20 -15.11 -7.97
N GLU A 50 -6.08 -14.70 -8.90
CA GLU A 50 -6.73 -13.38 -8.89
C GLU A 50 -7.55 -13.14 -7.61
N THR A 51 -8.17 -14.18 -7.07
CA THR A 51 -8.88 -14.17 -5.78
C THR A 51 -8.00 -13.79 -4.59
N ASP A 52 -6.70 -14.07 -4.67
CA ASP A 52 -5.75 -13.74 -3.61
C ASP A 52 -5.47 -12.23 -3.58
N TYR A 53 -5.52 -11.56 -4.75
CA TYR A 53 -5.39 -10.11 -4.86
C TYR A 53 -6.63 -9.39 -4.29
N GLU A 54 -7.83 -9.91 -4.54
CA GLU A 54 -9.08 -9.36 -3.97
C GLU A 54 -9.14 -9.51 -2.44
N THR A 55 -8.65 -10.65 -1.93
CA THR A 55 -8.53 -10.91 -0.50
C THR A 55 -7.54 -9.94 0.15
N LEU A 56 -6.34 -9.80 -0.42
CA LEU A 56 -5.33 -8.86 0.05
C LEU A 56 -5.83 -7.40 0.03
N LEU A 57 -6.59 -7.01 -0.99
CA LEU A 57 -7.21 -5.69 -1.05
C LEU A 57 -8.23 -5.51 0.08
N SER A 58 -9.05 -6.52 0.35
CA SER A 58 -10.05 -6.47 1.43
C SER A 58 -9.40 -6.37 2.82
N GLU A 59 -8.32 -7.11 3.06
CA GLU A 59 -7.54 -7.05 4.30
C GLU A 59 -6.91 -5.67 4.51
N LEU A 60 -6.31 -5.10 3.46
CA LEU A 60 -5.79 -3.73 3.48
C LEU A 60 -6.88 -2.70 3.77
N GLU A 61 -8.06 -2.87 3.17
CA GLU A 61 -9.21 -1.99 3.40
C GLU A 61 -9.67 -2.05 4.86
N GLU A 62 -9.69 -3.23 5.47
CA GLU A 62 -10.06 -3.40 6.87
C GLU A 62 -9.01 -2.81 7.83
N GLN A 63 -7.71 -3.04 7.56
CA GLN A 63 -6.62 -2.43 8.32
C GLN A 63 -6.65 -0.90 8.27
N ILE A 64 -6.99 -0.33 7.11
CA ILE A 64 -7.15 1.11 6.92
C ILE A 64 -8.40 1.63 7.63
N LYS A 65 -9.54 0.93 7.54
CA LYS A 65 -10.79 1.33 8.24
C LYS A 65 -10.60 1.39 9.76
N ASN A 66 -9.84 0.45 10.32
CA ASN A 66 -9.55 0.38 11.75
C ASN A 66 -8.51 1.40 12.20
N ASN A 67 -8.00 2.25 11.29
CA ASN A 67 -7.00 3.28 11.56
C ASN A 67 -7.50 4.64 11.07
N GLU A 68 -8.03 5.47 11.97
CA GLU A 68 -8.70 6.74 11.64
C GLU A 68 -7.85 7.67 10.75
N GLY A 69 -6.52 7.63 10.91
CA GLY A 69 -5.58 8.41 10.09
C GLY A 69 -5.49 7.99 8.62
N LEU A 70 -5.98 6.80 8.28
CA LEU A 70 -5.88 6.18 6.96
C LEU A 70 -7.18 6.16 6.17
N SER A 71 -8.32 6.43 6.79
CA SER A 71 -9.64 6.48 6.16
C SER A 71 -9.70 7.34 4.89
N GLY A 72 -8.97 8.46 4.87
CA GLY A 72 -8.86 9.36 3.71
C GLY A 72 -8.04 8.80 2.54
N LEU A 73 -7.13 7.85 2.80
CA LEU A 73 -6.28 7.24 1.78
C LEU A 73 -7.09 6.36 0.83
N LEU A 74 -7.99 5.51 1.35
CA LEU A 74 -8.88 4.69 0.52
C LEU A 74 -9.77 5.54 -0.38
N ALA A 75 -10.36 6.60 0.18
CA ALA A 75 -11.19 7.52 -0.58
C ALA A 75 -10.38 8.28 -1.65
N HIS A 76 -9.09 8.51 -1.42
CA HIS A 76 -8.20 9.11 -2.41
C HIS A 76 -7.85 8.12 -3.52
N VAL A 77 -7.32 6.95 -3.17
CA VAL A 77 -6.95 5.89 -4.13
C VAL A 77 -8.13 5.50 -5.03
N ARG A 78 -9.32 5.30 -4.47
CA ARG A 78 -10.54 4.96 -5.25
C ARG A 78 -10.96 6.08 -6.20
N ARG A 79 -10.76 7.35 -5.83
CA ARG A 79 -11.05 8.50 -6.71
C ARG A 79 -10.03 8.57 -7.85
N THR A 80 -8.75 8.39 -7.56
CA THR A 80 -7.68 8.44 -8.55
C THR A 80 -7.79 7.27 -9.55
N ALA A 81 -8.16 6.07 -9.09
CA ALA A 81 -8.41 4.92 -9.96
C ALA A 81 -9.60 5.15 -10.91
N LYS A 82 -10.74 5.67 -10.39
CA LYS A 82 -11.92 5.98 -11.23
C LYS A 82 -11.63 7.01 -12.31
N ASN A 83 -10.82 8.02 -12.03
CA ASN A 83 -10.48 9.05 -13.02
C ASN A 83 -9.60 8.46 -14.14
N HIS A 84 -8.78 7.45 -13.85
CA HIS A 84 -7.93 6.82 -14.86
C HIS A 84 -8.67 5.90 -15.83
N ASP A 85 -9.82 5.35 -15.41
CA ASP A 85 -10.70 4.56 -16.29
C ASP A 85 -11.62 5.42 -17.17
N GLN A 86 -11.75 6.72 -16.89
CA GLN A 86 -12.52 7.67 -17.72
C GLN A 86 -11.68 8.35 -18.81
N ASP A 87 -10.35 8.26 -18.72
CA ASP A 87 -9.39 8.83 -19.68
C ASP A 87 -8.85 7.80 -20.70
N LYS A 88 -9.44 6.59 -20.78
CA LYS A 88 -9.17 5.56 -21.79
C LYS A 88 -10.39 5.32 -22.67
#